data_AF-A0A942G0C3-F1
#
_entry.id   AF-A0A942G0C3-F1
#
_cell.length_a   1.000
_cell.length_b   1.000
_cell.length_c   1.000
_cell.angle_alpha   90.00
_cell.angle_beta   90.00
_cell.angle_gamma   90.00
#
_symmetry.space_group_name_H-M   'P 1'
#
loop_
_entity.id
_entity.type
_entity.pdbx_description
1 polymer ?
#
loop_
_entity_poly.entity_id
_entity_poly.type
_entity_poly.pdbx_seq_one_letter_code
_entity_poly.pdbx_strand_id
1 'polypeptide(L)'
;MVRKSSDFLRATLAENIKAFRKGNGLSQEELAERCDLHRTYIGSVERHERNVTLSTLEALSETLGVTVPELLTKREIGEIVAALRRLTPAQQQWVKATILAFGALRQFWRAPDSDIVTQTVLDNFGDRLMSHHAGSRQALSKDRFEFALEAVLNDSGTPVRLVKSRTNRGHDITIAGTLVSLKTEAGANIRDDSIHVSKWMELGKGEWKLPLLRQMFLEHMRSYGRIFTLRCLDADPKHVSYELVEIPKALMLEASNCQLEVRENSRQNPKPGYGYVRDAAGQLKYALYFDGGTERKLQIKSLRKDLCKVHATWIFGSTTP
;
A
#
# COMPACT_ATOMS: atom_id res chain seq x y z
N MET A 1 45.53 -5.61 -20.27
CA MET A 1 44.72 -6.06 -19.12
C MET A 1 43.52 -6.81 -19.69
N VAL A 2 43.52 -8.15 -19.63
CA VAL A 2 42.43 -8.96 -20.21
C VAL A 2 41.18 -8.70 -19.38
N ARG A 3 40.13 -8.14 -19.98
CA ARG A 3 38.81 -8.03 -19.34
C ARG A 3 38.37 -9.46 -18.97
N LYS A 4 38.41 -9.81 -17.68
CA LYS A 4 37.76 -11.03 -17.18
C LYS A 4 36.29 -10.96 -17.58
N SER A 5 35.77 -12.01 -18.22
CA SER A 5 34.35 -12.07 -18.54
C SER A 5 33.52 -12.06 -17.26
N SER A 6 32.35 -11.42 -17.32
CA SER A 6 31.46 -11.28 -16.17
C SER A 6 31.05 -12.65 -15.64
N ASP A 7 31.36 -12.92 -14.38
CA ASP A 7 31.01 -14.18 -13.71
C ASP A 7 29.50 -14.43 -13.75
N PHE A 8 28.73 -13.36 -13.59
CA PHE A 8 27.28 -13.35 -13.71
C PHE A 8 26.77 -13.81 -15.09
N LEU A 9 27.40 -13.37 -16.19
CA LEU A 9 26.96 -13.77 -17.53
C LEU A 9 27.28 -15.23 -17.82
N ARG A 10 28.43 -15.72 -17.34
CA ARG A 10 28.79 -17.13 -17.44
C ARG A 10 27.84 -18.00 -16.62
N ALA A 11 27.53 -17.57 -15.40
CA ALA A 11 26.51 -18.17 -14.52
C ALA A 11 25.17 -18.35 -15.25
N THR A 12 24.64 -17.24 -15.76
CA THR A 12 23.36 -17.21 -16.49
C THR A 12 23.38 -18.12 -17.71
N LEU A 13 24.44 -18.05 -18.53
CA LEU A 13 24.57 -18.85 -19.74
C LEU A 13 24.53 -20.36 -19.46
N ALA A 14 25.31 -20.81 -18.50
CA ALA A 14 25.40 -22.22 -18.16
C ALA A 14 24.11 -22.78 -17.56
N GLU A 15 23.46 -22.03 -16.67
CA GLU A 15 22.15 -22.39 -16.10
C GLU A 15 21.11 -22.54 -17.22
N ASN A 16 21.09 -21.60 -18.16
CA ASN A 16 20.17 -21.60 -19.29
C ASN A 16 20.45 -22.75 -20.27
N ILE A 17 21.71 -22.98 -20.67
CA ILE A 17 22.09 -24.11 -21.53
C ILE A 17 21.63 -25.41 -20.89
N LYS A 18 21.96 -25.63 -19.61
CA LYS A 18 21.59 -26.84 -18.87
C LYS A 18 20.06 -27.01 -18.81
N ALA A 19 19.32 -25.92 -18.61
CA ALA A 19 17.88 -25.96 -18.52
C ALA A 19 17.20 -26.25 -19.87
N PHE A 20 17.57 -25.56 -20.95
CA PHE A 20 17.04 -25.81 -22.29
C PHE A 20 17.43 -27.20 -22.80
N ARG A 21 18.67 -27.63 -22.56
CA ARG A 21 19.13 -28.98 -22.90
C ARG A 21 18.25 -30.05 -22.24
N LYS A 22 18.01 -29.92 -20.93
CA LYS A 22 17.13 -30.83 -20.19
C LYS A 22 15.68 -30.74 -20.68
N GLY A 23 15.18 -29.54 -20.98
CA GLY A 23 13.84 -29.33 -21.53
C GLY A 23 13.63 -30.02 -22.89
N ASN A 24 14.69 -30.09 -23.70
CA ASN A 24 14.70 -30.79 -24.99
C ASN A 24 15.02 -32.29 -24.86
N GLY A 25 15.18 -32.83 -23.64
CA GLY A 25 15.51 -34.23 -23.41
C GLY A 25 16.92 -34.65 -23.84
N LEU A 26 17.85 -33.70 -24.02
CA LEU A 26 19.19 -33.98 -24.52
C LEU A 26 20.18 -34.27 -23.39
N SER A 27 21.08 -35.22 -23.61
CA SER A 27 22.32 -35.39 -22.83
C SER A 27 23.38 -34.36 -23.22
N GLN A 28 24.43 -34.22 -22.41
CA GLN A 28 25.57 -33.35 -22.76
C GLN A 28 26.32 -33.86 -24.01
N GLU A 29 26.31 -35.17 -24.24
CA GLU A 29 26.91 -35.82 -25.41
C GLU A 29 26.15 -35.44 -26.67
N GLU A 30 24.82 -35.61 -26.66
CA GLU A 30 23.95 -35.27 -27.80
C GLU A 30 23.96 -33.77 -28.11
N LEU A 31 24.00 -32.90 -27.10
CA LEU A 31 24.14 -31.46 -27.34
C LEU A 31 25.50 -31.14 -27.98
N ALA A 32 26.58 -31.76 -27.50
CA ALA A 32 27.92 -31.54 -28.02
C ALA A 32 28.04 -31.97 -29.48
N GLU A 33 27.52 -33.16 -29.82
CA GLU A 33 27.48 -33.69 -31.18
C GLU A 33 26.71 -32.76 -32.13
N ARG A 34 25.53 -32.30 -31.73
CA ARG A 34 24.70 -31.40 -32.56
C ARG A 34 25.31 -30.02 -32.77
N CYS A 35 26.15 -29.55 -31.85
CA CYS A 35 26.84 -28.26 -31.97
C CYS A 35 28.23 -28.35 -32.60
N ASP A 36 28.70 -29.54 -33.00
CA ASP A 36 30.08 -29.80 -33.41
C ASP A 36 31.11 -29.37 -32.34
N LEU A 37 30.83 -29.73 -31.09
CA LEU A 37 31.66 -29.41 -29.91
C LEU A 37 32.04 -30.68 -29.16
N HIS A 38 33.10 -30.60 -28.35
CA HIS A 38 33.46 -31.72 -27.48
C HIS A 38 32.56 -31.75 -26.23
N ARG A 39 32.07 -32.94 -25.84
CA ARG A 39 31.29 -33.15 -24.59
C ARG A 39 31.89 -32.49 -23.35
N THR A 40 33.21 -32.57 -23.17
CA THR A 40 33.92 -31.97 -22.03
C THR A 40 33.87 -30.44 -22.07
N TYR A 41 33.85 -29.85 -23.26
CA TYR A 41 33.66 -28.41 -23.45
C TYR A 41 32.25 -28.01 -22.98
N ILE A 42 31.20 -28.69 -23.46
CA ILE A 42 29.81 -28.46 -22.99
C ILE A 42 29.71 -28.58 -21.47
N GLY A 43 30.26 -29.65 -20.88
CA GLY A 43 30.26 -29.83 -19.44
C GLY A 43 30.97 -28.70 -18.68
N SER A 44 32.05 -28.17 -19.23
CA SER A 44 32.79 -27.04 -18.62
C SER A 44 32.04 -25.71 -18.78
N VAL A 45 31.30 -25.53 -19.88
CA VAL A 45 30.39 -24.39 -20.05
C VAL A 45 29.25 -24.46 -19.03
N GLU A 46 28.58 -25.61 -18.88
CA GLU A 46 27.50 -25.80 -17.89
C GLU A 46 27.96 -25.69 -16.42
N ARG A 47 29.27 -25.72 -16.16
CA ARG A 47 29.88 -25.49 -14.84
C ARG A 47 30.45 -24.07 -14.66
N HIS A 48 30.22 -23.16 -15.61
CA HIS A 48 30.69 -21.77 -15.56
C HIS A 48 32.22 -21.59 -15.71
N GLU A 49 32.93 -22.62 -16.16
CA GLU A 49 34.41 -22.65 -16.21
C GLU A 49 34.98 -22.05 -17.49
N ARG A 50 34.13 -21.80 -18.50
CA ARG A 50 34.55 -21.36 -19.85
C ARG A 50 33.96 -20.01 -20.22
N ASN A 51 34.76 -19.24 -20.97
CA ASN A 51 34.29 -18.09 -21.73
C ASN A 51 33.96 -18.56 -23.15
N VAL A 52 32.69 -18.49 -23.54
CA VAL A 52 32.19 -18.98 -24.82
C VAL A 52 32.36 -17.90 -25.88
N THR A 53 32.76 -18.26 -27.10
CA THR A 53 32.83 -17.31 -28.22
C THR A 53 31.41 -17.01 -28.72
N LEU A 54 31.21 -15.89 -29.44
CA LEU A 54 29.91 -15.59 -30.03
C LEU A 54 29.47 -16.67 -31.03
N SER A 55 30.40 -17.22 -31.82
CA SER A 55 30.12 -18.31 -32.76
C SER A 55 29.59 -19.57 -32.06
N THR A 56 30.20 -19.96 -30.93
CA THR A 56 29.73 -21.09 -30.15
C THR A 56 28.39 -20.80 -29.49
N LEU A 57 28.16 -19.56 -29.06
CA LEU A 57 26.89 -19.13 -28.49
C LEU A 57 25.75 -19.19 -29.53
N GLU A 58 26.01 -18.77 -30.76
CA GLU A 58 25.08 -18.90 -31.89
C GLU A 58 24.74 -20.37 -32.18
N ALA A 59 25.75 -21.23 -32.32
CA ALA A 59 25.56 -22.66 -32.56
C ALA A 59 24.73 -23.35 -31.45
N LEU A 60 25.01 -23.01 -30.18
CA LEU A 60 24.24 -23.50 -29.04
C LEU A 60 22.79 -23.01 -29.10
N SER A 61 22.56 -21.74 -29.43
CA SER A 61 21.21 -21.17 -29.50
C SER A 61 20.36 -21.83 -30.58
N GLU A 62 20.94 -22.04 -31.76
CA GLU A 62 20.29 -22.71 -32.89
C GLU A 62 19.95 -24.17 -32.54
N THR A 63 20.91 -24.91 -31.98
CA THR A 63 20.72 -26.31 -31.58
C THR A 63 19.65 -26.48 -30.49
N LEU A 64 19.57 -25.53 -29.57
CA LEU A 64 18.61 -25.54 -28.47
C LEU A 64 17.23 -24.98 -28.87
N GLY A 65 17.11 -24.39 -30.07
CA GLY A 65 15.86 -23.79 -30.56
C GLY A 65 15.48 -22.51 -29.83
N VAL A 66 16.46 -21.72 -29.38
CA VAL A 66 16.28 -20.47 -28.63
C VAL A 66 17.12 -19.35 -29.23
N THR A 67 16.84 -18.11 -28.86
CA THR A 67 17.64 -16.97 -29.29
C THR A 67 18.87 -16.77 -28.38
N VAL A 68 19.93 -16.16 -28.91
CA VAL A 68 21.12 -15.79 -28.10
C VAL A 68 20.75 -14.95 -26.85
N PRO A 69 19.86 -13.93 -26.93
CA PRO A 69 19.41 -13.21 -25.74
C PRO A 69 18.76 -14.11 -24.68
N GLU A 70 18.00 -15.14 -25.07
CA GLU A 70 17.40 -16.08 -24.10
C GLU A 70 18.45 -16.91 -23.36
N LEU A 71 19.56 -17.27 -24.02
CA LEU A 71 20.69 -17.91 -23.35
C LEU A 71 21.39 -16.98 -22.34
N LEU A 72 21.34 -15.66 -22.55
CA LEU A 72 22.02 -14.68 -21.70
C LEU A 72 21.10 -13.96 -20.71
N THR A 73 19.81 -14.26 -20.70
CA THR A 73 18.82 -13.62 -19.81
C THR A 73 18.55 -14.51 -18.60
N LYS A 74 18.55 -13.95 -17.40
CA LYS A 74 18.13 -14.67 -16.18
C LYS A 74 16.72 -15.24 -16.37
N ARG A 75 16.51 -16.50 -15.99
CA ARG A 75 15.23 -17.20 -16.21
C ARG A 75 14.02 -16.46 -15.65
N GLU A 76 14.12 -15.92 -14.43
CA GLU A 76 13.06 -15.11 -13.81
C GLU A 76 12.64 -13.92 -14.68
N ILE A 77 13.62 -13.23 -15.29
CA ILE A 77 13.35 -12.11 -16.21
C ILE A 77 12.79 -12.63 -17.53
N GLY A 78 13.33 -13.73 -18.06
CA GLY A 78 12.84 -14.37 -19.27
C GLY A 78 11.36 -14.79 -19.16
N GLU A 79 10.97 -15.34 -18.02
CA GLU A 79 9.59 -15.73 -17.71
C GLU A 79 8.64 -14.52 -17.70
N ILE A 80 9.06 -13.41 -17.09
CA ILE A 80 8.30 -12.15 -17.10
C ILE A 80 8.15 -11.62 -18.53
N VAL A 81 9.23 -11.60 -19.33
CA VAL A 81 9.18 -11.15 -20.73
C VAL A 81 8.26 -12.05 -21.56
N ALA A 82 8.33 -13.36 -21.36
CA ALA A 82 7.43 -14.30 -22.03
C ALA A 82 5.97 -14.09 -21.62
N ALA A 83 5.69 -13.79 -20.35
CA ALA A 83 4.34 -13.46 -19.88
C ALA A 83 3.83 -12.15 -20.50
N LEU A 84 4.67 -11.11 -20.56
CA LEU A 84 4.33 -9.81 -21.17
C LEU A 84 3.92 -9.96 -22.64
N ARG A 85 4.59 -10.83 -23.41
CA ARG A 85 4.26 -11.10 -24.82
C ARG A 85 2.86 -11.70 -25.03
N ARG A 86 2.27 -12.33 -24.01
CA ARG A 86 0.92 -12.94 -24.07
C ARG A 86 -0.20 -11.95 -23.72
N LEU A 87 0.15 -10.79 -23.17
CA LEU A 87 -0.81 -9.77 -22.76
C LEU A 87 -1.29 -8.95 -23.97
N THR A 88 -2.52 -8.44 -23.89
CA THR A 88 -3.02 -7.45 -24.87
C THR A 88 -2.24 -6.15 -24.76
N PRO A 89 -2.21 -5.30 -25.82
CA PRO A 89 -1.53 -4.00 -25.76
C PRO A 89 -1.99 -3.12 -24.57
N ALA A 90 -3.29 -3.15 -24.24
CA ALA A 90 -3.83 -2.41 -23.11
C ALA A 90 -3.32 -2.95 -21.76
N GLN A 91 -3.24 -4.28 -21.61
CA GLN A 91 -2.66 -4.91 -20.41
C GLN A 91 -1.16 -4.60 -20.28
N GLN A 92 -0.41 -4.65 -21.38
CA GLN A 92 1.01 -4.28 -21.39
C GLN A 92 1.21 -2.82 -20.94
N GLN A 93 0.35 -1.90 -21.39
CA GLN A 93 0.40 -0.50 -20.97
C GLN A 93 0.14 -0.34 -19.47
N TRP A 94 -0.81 -1.11 -18.90
CA TRP A 94 -1.08 -1.09 -17.46
C TRP A 94 0.08 -1.65 -16.63
N VAL A 95 0.68 -2.76 -17.07
CA VAL A 95 1.88 -3.33 -16.43
C VAL A 95 3.04 -2.35 -16.51
N LYS A 96 3.25 -1.71 -17.66
CA LYS A 96 4.27 -0.66 -17.83
C LYS A 96 4.06 0.50 -16.86
N ALA A 97 2.83 1.00 -16.73
CA ALA A 97 2.51 2.07 -15.80
C ALA A 97 2.82 1.68 -14.34
N THR A 98 2.51 0.44 -13.96
CA THR A 98 2.80 -0.09 -12.62
C THR A 98 4.30 -0.20 -12.36
N ILE A 99 5.08 -0.72 -13.31
CA ILE A 99 6.54 -0.81 -13.22
C ILE A 99 7.17 0.59 -13.08
N LEU A 100 6.71 1.54 -13.90
CA LEU A 100 7.19 2.92 -13.83
C LEU A 100 6.84 3.58 -12.48
N ALA A 101 5.66 3.30 -11.93
CA ALA A 101 5.28 3.77 -10.61
C ALA A 101 6.26 3.25 -9.55
N PHE A 102 6.58 1.95 -9.53
CA PHE A 102 7.58 1.38 -8.60
C PHE A 102 8.98 1.97 -8.74
N GLY A 103 9.35 2.45 -9.93
CA GLY A 103 10.62 3.14 -10.18
C GLY A 103 10.63 4.63 -9.83
N ALA A 104 9.50 5.21 -9.42
CA ALA A 104 9.41 6.63 -9.08
C ALA A 104 10.24 6.97 -7.82
N LEU A 105 10.65 8.23 -7.71
CA LEU A 105 11.27 8.72 -6.48
C LEU A 105 10.28 8.55 -5.33
N ARG A 106 10.77 7.97 -4.24
CA ARG A 106 9.98 7.73 -3.03
C ARG A 106 10.71 8.21 -1.80
N GLN A 107 9.96 8.81 -0.89
CA GLN A 107 10.40 9.23 0.43
C GLN A 107 9.41 8.67 1.43
N PHE A 108 9.80 7.57 2.08
CA PHE A 108 9.00 6.95 3.12
C PHE A 108 9.63 7.25 4.46
N TRP A 109 8.78 7.57 5.43
CA TRP A 109 9.20 7.81 6.80
C TRP A 109 8.33 6.99 7.74
N ARG A 110 8.93 6.49 8.81
CA ARG A 110 8.22 5.83 9.92
C ARG A 110 8.64 6.44 11.24
N ALA A 111 7.69 6.53 12.17
CA ALA A 111 8.02 6.87 13.55
C ALA A 111 8.88 5.75 14.16
N PRO A 112 10.04 6.07 14.79
CA PRO A 112 10.93 5.06 15.36
C PRO A 112 10.24 4.16 16.40
N ASP A 113 9.32 4.74 17.17
CA ASP A 113 8.51 4.13 18.22
C ASP A 113 7.14 3.61 17.71
N SER A 114 6.95 3.50 16.40
CA SER A 114 5.75 2.90 15.83
C SER A 114 5.68 1.42 16.18
N ASP A 115 4.61 1.01 16.86
CA ASP A 115 4.33 -0.37 17.25
C ASP A 115 3.57 -1.16 16.16
N ILE A 116 3.00 -0.46 15.18
CA ILE A 116 2.19 -1.03 14.09
C ILE A 116 2.90 -0.97 12.73
N VAL A 117 3.73 0.05 12.48
CA VAL A 117 4.46 0.19 11.21
C VAL A 117 5.93 -0.20 11.40
N THR A 118 6.22 -1.46 11.11
CA THR A 118 7.58 -1.97 10.92
C THR A 118 8.15 -1.50 9.57
N GLN A 119 9.43 -1.72 9.32
CA GLN A 119 10.03 -1.43 8.01
C GLN A 119 9.34 -2.21 6.88
N THR A 120 9.06 -3.50 7.09
CA THR A 120 8.33 -4.34 6.12
C THR A 120 6.92 -3.81 5.84
N VAL A 121 6.20 -3.35 6.87
CA VAL A 121 4.87 -2.74 6.69
C VAL A 121 4.98 -1.42 5.92
N LEU A 122 5.97 -0.59 6.24
CA LEU A 122 6.21 0.68 5.54
C LEU A 122 6.43 0.45 4.05
N ASP A 123 7.32 -0.47 3.69
CA ASP A 123 7.68 -0.76 2.31
C ASP A 123 6.49 -1.39 1.55
N ASN A 124 5.89 -2.45 2.11
CA ASN A 124 4.81 -3.19 1.44
C ASN A 124 3.53 -2.36 1.30
N PHE A 125 3.19 -1.52 2.28
CA PHE A 125 2.04 -0.65 2.18
C PHE A 125 2.30 0.49 1.17
N GLY A 126 3.53 1.01 1.14
CA GLY A 126 3.97 1.98 0.13
C GLY A 126 3.83 1.43 -1.29
N ASP A 127 4.29 0.20 -1.53
CA ASP A 127 4.17 -0.46 -2.84
C ASP A 127 2.69 -0.64 -3.24
N ARG A 128 1.80 -0.96 -2.29
CA ARG A 128 0.35 -1.01 -2.57
C ARG A 128 -0.24 0.35 -2.94
N LEU A 129 0.17 1.42 -2.26
CA LEU A 129 -0.25 2.79 -2.61
C LEU A 129 0.24 3.17 -4.01
N MET A 130 1.51 2.88 -4.32
CA MET A 130 2.11 3.15 -5.63
C MET A 130 1.38 2.39 -6.74
N SER A 131 1.10 1.11 -6.54
CA SER A 131 0.33 0.29 -7.49
C SER A 131 -1.10 0.81 -7.68
N HIS A 132 -1.77 1.25 -6.62
CA HIS A 132 -3.10 1.88 -6.72
C HIS A 132 -3.03 3.16 -7.56
N HIS A 133 -2.04 4.02 -7.32
CA HIS A 133 -1.88 5.29 -8.03
C HIS A 133 -1.34 5.16 -9.45
N ALA A 134 -0.75 4.01 -9.82
CA ALA A 134 -0.41 3.71 -11.21
C ALA A 134 -1.64 3.67 -12.14
N GLY A 135 -2.81 3.30 -11.58
CA GLY A 135 -4.06 3.19 -12.32
C GLY A 135 -5.18 4.13 -11.86
N SER A 136 -4.95 4.96 -10.83
CA SER A 136 -5.99 5.79 -10.22
C SER A 136 -5.45 7.13 -9.76
N ARG A 137 -6.26 8.19 -9.98
CA ARG A 137 -6.03 9.52 -9.39
C ARG A 137 -6.79 9.76 -8.10
N GLN A 138 -7.58 8.77 -7.66
CA GLN A 138 -8.38 8.89 -6.45
C GLN A 138 -7.59 8.42 -5.25
N ALA A 139 -7.86 9.01 -4.09
CA ALA A 139 -7.36 8.49 -2.83
C ALA A 139 -7.82 7.04 -2.59
N LEU A 140 -7.08 6.30 -1.78
CA LEU A 140 -7.47 4.95 -1.38
C LEU A 140 -8.80 5.00 -0.63
N SER A 141 -9.79 4.23 -1.10
CA SER A 141 -11.08 4.13 -0.40
C SER A 141 -10.90 3.42 0.94
N LYS A 142 -11.85 3.63 1.87
CA LYS A 142 -11.82 3.00 3.20
C LYS A 142 -11.72 1.47 3.09
N ASP A 143 -12.58 0.85 2.28
CA ASP A 143 -12.55 -0.60 2.08
C ASP A 143 -11.18 -1.08 1.56
N ARG A 144 -10.58 -0.39 0.58
CA ARG A 144 -9.26 -0.75 0.06
C ARG A 144 -8.16 -0.56 1.11
N PHE A 145 -8.27 0.47 1.94
CA PHE A 145 -7.36 0.67 3.07
C PHE A 145 -7.45 -0.48 4.07
N GLU A 146 -8.66 -0.89 4.46
CA GLU A 146 -8.88 -2.01 5.38
C GLU A 146 -8.23 -3.31 4.87
N PHE A 147 -8.48 -3.68 3.60
CA PHE A 147 -7.87 -4.85 2.97
C PHE A 147 -6.35 -4.73 2.83
N ALA A 148 -5.85 -3.55 2.44
CA ALA A 148 -4.42 -3.34 2.27
C ALA A 148 -3.70 -3.46 3.62
N LEU A 149 -4.24 -2.86 4.69
CA LEU A 149 -3.64 -2.88 6.01
C LEU A 149 -3.66 -4.28 6.62
N GLU A 150 -4.78 -5.02 6.50
CA GLU A 150 -4.86 -6.42 6.93
C GLU A 150 -3.78 -7.27 6.25
N ALA A 151 -3.66 -7.16 4.93
CA ALA A 151 -2.72 -7.99 4.18
C ALA A 151 -1.27 -7.70 4.57
N VAL A 152 -0.85 -6.43 4.60
CA VAL A 152 0.55 -6.09 4.92
C VAL A 152 0.94 -6.44 6.36
N LEU A 153 0.01 -6.32 7.31
CA LEU A 153 0.27 -6.67 8.71
C LEU A 153 0.40 -8.19 8.87
N ASN A 154 -0.48 -8.97 8.25
CA ASN A 154 -0.40 -10.43 8.25
C ASN A 154 0.89 -10.93 7.56
N ASP A 155 1.24 -10.35 6.41
CA ASP A 155 2.49 -10.67 5.70
C ASP A 155 3.74 -10.34 6.55
N SER A 156 3.62 -9.37 7.47
CA SER A 156 4.66 -8.99 8.42
C SER A 156 4.61 -9.77 9.75
N GLY A 157 3.77 -10.82 9.84
CA GLY A 157 3.65 -11.68 11.03
C GLY A 157 2.80 -11.09 12.16
N THR A 158 2.15 -9.95 11.97
CA THR A 158 1.20 -9.39 12.94
C THR A 158 -0.21 -9.92 12.63
N PRO A 159 -0.83 -10.70 13.53
CA PRO A 159 -2.12 -11.32 13.24
C PRO A 159 -3.22 -10.25 13.17
N VAL A 160 -3.86 -10.14 11.99
CA VAL A 160 -4.96 -9.20 11.74
C VAL A 160 -6.15 -9.92 11.11
N ARG A 161 -7.35 -9.52 11.51
CA ARG A 161 -8.61 -10.01 10.93
C ARG A 161 -9.58 -8.88 10.66
N LEU A 162 -10.12 -8.83 9.45
CA LEU A 162 -11.26 -8.01 9.08
C LEU A 162 -12.55 -8.50 9.73
N VAL A 163 -13.38 -7.55 10.17
CA VAL A 163 -14.73 -7.84 10.64
C VAL A 163 -15.65 -8.00 9.43
N LYS A 164 -16.04 -9.24 9.13
CA LYS A 164 -16.86 -9.58 7.94
C LYS A 164 -18.27 -8.99 7.94
N SER A 165 -18.78 -8.55 9.09
CA SER A 165 -20.16 -8.06 9.21
C SER A 165 -20.22 -6.52 9.18
N ARG A 166 -20.70 -5.96 8.08
CA ARG A 166 -21.03 -4.52 7.95
C ARG A 166 -22.21 -4.08 8.83
N THR A 167 -22.94 -5.00 9.46
CA THR A 167 -24.03 -4.67 10.41
C THR A 167 -23.55 -4.46 11.83
N ASN A 168 -22.30 -4.81 12.16
CA ASN A 168 -21.68 -4.42 13.43
C ASN A 168 -21.30 -2.94 13.36
N ARG A 169 -22.00 -2.10 14.16
CA ARG A 169 -21.67 -0.67 14.36
C ARG A 169 -20.42 -0.48 15.25
N GLY A 170 -19.41 -1.33 15.06
CA GLY A 170 -18.24 -1.47 15.93
C GLY A 170 -16.92 -1.12 15.26
N HIS A 171 -15.89 -1.90 15.56
CA HIS A 171 -14.54 -1.81 15.00
C HIS A 171 -14.45 -2.44 13.60
N ASP A 172 -13.43 -2.06 12.84
CA ASP A 172 -13.25 -2.45 11.44
C ASP A 172 -12.30 -3.66 11.31
N ILE A 173 -11.22 -3.68 12.10
CA ILE A 173 -10.25 -4.77 12.15
C ILE A 173 -9.88 -5.12 13.59
N THR A 174 -9.43 -6.35 13.81
CA THR A 174 -8.77 -6.78 15.05
C THR A 174 -7.29 -6.98 14.77
N ILE A 175 -6.41 -6.24 15.46
CA ILE A 175 -4.95 -6.36 15.37
C ILE A 175 -4.44 -6.95 16.68
N ALA A 176 -3.86 -8.15 16.63
CA ALA A 176 -3.31 -8.84 17.81
C ALA A 176 -4.27 -8.83 19.03
N GLY A 177 -5.56 -9.08 18.78
CA GLY A 177 -6.62 -9.07 19.80
C GLY A 177 -7.17 -7.70 20.18
N THR A 178 -6.55 -6.60 19.71
CA THR A 178 -7.05 -5.24 19.92
C THR A 178 -8.05 -4.86 18.84
N LEU A 179 -9.22 -4.39 19.25
CA LEU A 179 -10.27 -3.90 18.37
C LEU A 179 -9.90 -2.50 17.85
N VAL A 180 -9.91 -2.30 16.53
CA VAL A 180 -9.42 -1.08 15.88
C VAL A 180 -10.44 -0.51 14.91
N SER A 181 -10.70 0.81 15.00
CA SER A 181 -11.43 1.52 13.96
C SER A 181 -10.48 2.18 12.96
N LEU A 182 -10.79 2.04 11.68
CA LEU A 182 -10.10 2.65 10.57
C LEU A 182 -10.97 3.76 9.97
N LYS A 183 -10.35 4.90 9.70
CA LYS A 183 -10.95 6.07 9.05
C LYS A 183 -10.11 6.49 7.86
N THR A 184 -10.66 7.34 7.02
CA THR A 184 -9.93 7.97 5.92
C THR A 184 -10.21 9.47 5.88
N GLU A 185 -9.23 10.21 5.39
CA GLU A 185 -9.36 11.63 5.08
C GLU A 185 -8.80 11.87 3.67
N ALA A 186 -9.66 12.31 2.74
CA ALA A 186 -9.33 12.47 1.32
C ALA A 186 -10.10 13.66 0.68
N GLY A 187 -10.35 14.71 1.45
CA GLY A 187 -10.98 15.93 0.95
C GLY A 187 -10.04 16.74 0.04
N ALA A 188 -10.59 17.57 -0.85
CA ALA A 188 -9.79 18.36 -1.80
C ALA A 188 -8.88 19.42 -1.15
N ASN A 189 -9.19 19.88 0.07
CA ASN A 189 -8.46 20.92 0.79
C ASN A 189 -8.09 20.45 2.21
N ILE A 190 -7.35 19.35 2.30
CA ILE A 190 -6.85 18.86 3.59
C ILE A 190 -5.76 19.80 4.10
N ARG A 191 -5.83 20.15 5.39
CA ARG A 191 -4.78 20.92 6.04
C ARG A 191 -3.79 19.97 6.69
N ASP A 192 -2.51 20.29 6.62
CA ASP A 192 -1.49 19.42 7.21
C ASP A 192 -1.65 19.31 8.74
N ASP A 193 -1.98 20.42 9.40
CA ASP A 193 -2.03 20.59 10.86
C ASP A 193 -3.35 20.13 11.52
N SER A 194 -4.37 19.78 10.72
CA SER A 194 -5.68 19.41 11.25
C SER A 194 -6.31 18.25 10.49
N ILE A 195 -6.98 17.37 11.22
CA ILE A 195 -7.65 16.17 10.72
C ILE A 195 -9.16 16.41 10.71
N HIS A 196 -9.80 16.02 9.61
CA HIS A 196 -11.24 15.96 9.46
C HIS A 196 -11.71 14.55 9.10
N VAL A 197 -12.52 13.95 9.98
CA VAL A 197 -13.20 12.67 9.71
C VAL A 197 -14.66 12.97 9.39
N SER A 198 -15.00 12.94 8.10
CA SER A 198 -16.31 13.31 7.57
C SER A 198 -17.45 12.34 7.91
N LYS A 199 -17.10 11.13 8.36
CA LYS A 199 -18.03 10.11 8.85
C LYS A 199 -17.37 9.27 9.92
N TRP A 200 -17.58 9.66 11.18
CA TRP A 200 -17.11 8.90 12.33
C TRP A 200 -18.05 7.72 12.61
N MET A 201 -19.35 8.01 12.74
CA MET A 201 -20.42 7.04 13.01
C MET A 201 -21.77 7.57 12.50
N GLU A 202 -22.72 6.65 12.30
CA GLU A 202 -24.12 7.00 12.05
C GLU A 202 -24.85 7.31 13.36
N LEU A 203 -25.66 8.36 13.37
CA LEU A 203 -26.49 8.75 14.51
C LEU A 203 -27.89 8.10 14.47
N GLY A 204 -28.27 7.50 13.33
CA GLY A 204 -29.52 6.75 13.20
C GLY A 204 -30.79 7.62 13.29
N LYS A 205 -31.95 6.99 13.53
CA LYS A 205 -33.28 7.64 13.47
C LYS A 205 -33.84 8.11 14.84
N GLY A 206 -33.00 8.18 15.88
CA GLY A 206 -33.42 8.53 17.24
C GLY A 206 -33.73 10.02 17.48
N GLU A 207 -33.98 10.38 18.74
CA GLU A 207 -34.22 11.77 19.17
C GLU A 207 -32.99 12.67 18.92
N TRP A 208 -33.24 13.89 18.43
CA TRP A 208 -32.17 14.84 18.09
C TRP A 208 -31.91 15.84 19.22
N LYS A 209 -31.28 15.36 20.30
CA LYS A 209 -30.82 16.19 21.42
C LYS A 209 -29.31 16.05 21.54
N LEU A 210 -28.56 17.16 21.47
CA LEU A 210 -27.09 17.11 21.48
C LEU A 210 -26.50 16.34 22.66
N PRO A 211 -27.01 16.46 23.91
CA PRO A 211 -26.51 15.64 25.03
C PRO A 211 -26.66 14.13 24.80
N LEU A 212 -27.77 13.71 24.19
CA LEU A 212 -28.03 12.30 23.85
C LEU A 212 -27.10 11.84 22.72
N LEU A 213 -26.94 12.64 21.67
CA LEU A 213 -26.03 12.32 20.56
C LEU A 213 -24.57 12.23 21.04
N ARG A 214 -24.15 13.08 21.97
CA ARG A 214 -22.85 12.99 22.65
C ARG A 214 -22.72 11.69 23.44
N GLN A 215 -23.76 11.28 24.18
CA GLN A 215 -23.76 10.01 24.91
C GLN A 215 -23.63 8.82 23.94
N MET A 216 -24.35 8.83 22.82
CA MET A 216 -24.24 7.81 21.77
C MET A 216 -22.81 7.72 21.22
N PHE A 217 -22.14 8.86 21.02
CA PHE A 217 -20.73 8.88 20.64
C PHE A 217 -19.84 8.22 21.69
N LEU A 218 -19.98 8.57 22.97
CA LEU A 218 -19.19 7.97 24.06
C LEU A 218 -19.43 6.47 24.20
N GLU A 219 -20.65 6.01 23.98
CA GLU A 219 -20.99 4.60 23.96
C GLU A 219 -20.34 3.89 22.77
N HIS A 220 -20.40 4.48 21.57
CA HIS A 220 -19.75 3.95 20.37
C HIS A 220 -18.23 3.83 20.55
N MET A 221 -17.59 4.78 21.24
CA MET A 221 -16.16 4.74 21.57
C MET A 221 -15.75 3.53 22.43
N ARG A 222 -16.70 2.82 23.06
CA ARG A 222 -16.42 1.58 23.80
C ARG A 222 -16.14 0.39 22.88
N SER A 223 -16.52 0.46 21.60
CA SER A 223 -16.44 -0.66 20.66
C SER A 223 -15.05 -0.96 20.08
N TYR A 224 -14.08 -0.07 20.27
CA TYR A 224 -12.68 -0.22 19.85
C TYR A 224 -11.70 0.40 20.85
N GLY A 225 -10.47 -0.11 20.85
CA GLY A 225 -9.36 0.40 21.66
C GLY A 225 -8.51 1.44 20.95
N ARG A 226 -8.27 1.27 19.64
CA ARG A 226 -7.41 2.15 18.82
C ARG A 226 -8.16 2.67 17.61
N ILE A 227 -7.72 3.83 17.11
CA ILE A 227 -8.33 4.49 15.96
C ILE A 227 -7.22 4.99 15.05
N PHE A 228 -7.22 4.55 13.79
CA PHE A 228 -6.31 5.07 12.79
C PHE A 228 -7.06 5.78 11.68
N THR A 229 -6.45 6.81 11.12
CA THR A 229 -6.91 7.47 9.91
C THR A 229 -5.80 7.44 8.86
N LEU A 230 -6.13 6.97 7.67
CA LEU A 230 -5.27 7.13 6.50
C LEU A 230 -5.63 8.44 5.81
N ARG A 231 -4.69 9.39 5.81
CA ARG A 231 -4.86 10.71 5.22
C ARG A 231 -4.19 10.72 3.86
N CYS A 232 -4.92 11.10 2.82
CA CYS A 232 -4.36 11.36 1.50
C CYS A 232 -4.22 12.88 1.35
N LEU A 233 -3.02 13.41 1.61
CA LEU A 233 -2.75 14.85 1.57
C LEU A 233 -2.66 15.36 0.12
N ASP A 234 -2.16 14.52 -0.77
CA ASP A 234 -2.07 14.80 -2.20
C ASP A 234 -2.25 13.48 -2.98
N ALA A 235 -3.06 13.54 -4.04
CA ALA A 235 -3.33 12.41 -4.93
C ALA A 235 -2.91 12.71 -6.38
N ASP A 236 -2.23 13.83 -6.62
CA ASP A 236 -1.67 14.15 -7.94
C ASP A 236 -0.66 13.06 -8.33
N PRO A 237 -0.78 12.44 -9.52
CA PRO A 237 0.19 11.46 -10.00
C PRO A 237 1.66 11.93 -10.01
N LYS A 238 1.91 13.25 -10.06
CA LYS A 238 3.24 13.83 -9.97
C LYS A 238 3.75 13.89 -8.53
N HIS A 239 2.85 13.97 -7.56
CA HIS A 239 3.17 14.09 -6.15
C HIS A 239 2.04 13.50 -5.30
N VAL A 240 2.18 12.23 -4.91
CA VAL A 240 1.25 11.55 -4.02
C VAL A 240 1.80 11.57 -2.61
N SER A 241 0.96 11.91 -1.63
CA SER A 241 1.34 11.99 -0.22
C SER A 241 0.26 11.39 0.68
N TYR A 242 0.67 10.42 1.51
CA TYR A 242 -0.18 9.79 2.52
C TYR A 242 0.45 9.85 3.91
N GLU A 243 -0.39 9.90 4.94
CA GLU A 243 -0.02 9.70 6.34
C GLU A 243 -0.93 8.66 7.00
N LEU A 244 -0.35 7.77 7.80
CA LEU A 244 -1.11 6.95 8.76
C LEU A 244 -1.01 7.58 10.14
N VAL A 245 -2.15 8.03 10.66
CA VAL A 245 -2.21 8.76 11.94
C VAL A 245 -3.10 8.01 12.93
N GLU A 246 -2.60 7.78 14.15
CA GLU A 246 -3.39 7.28 15.27
C GLU A 246 -4.03 8.44 16.05
N ILE A 247 -5.35 8.37 16.18
CA ILE A 247 -6.14 9.31 16.98
C ILE A 247 -6.29 8.70 18.38
N PRO A 248 -5.73 9.30 19.45
CA PRO A 248 -5.83 8.71 20.77
C PRO A 248 -7.28 8.59 21.24
N LYS A 249 -7.68 7.39 21.67
CA LYS A 249 -9.02 7.17 22.23
C LYS A 249 -9.28 8.05 23.44
N ALA A 250 -8.27 8.25 24.30
CA ALA A 250 -8.36 9.12 25.47
C ALA A 250 -8.74 10.55 25.09
N LEU A 251 -8.15 11.09 24.03
CA LEU A 251 -8.47 12.42 23.49
C LEU A 251 -9.95 12.49 23.08
N MET A 252 -10.48 11.47 22.40
CA MET A 252 -11.89 11.42 22.01
C MET A 252 -12.86 11.34 23.20
N LEU A 253 -12.46 10.71 24.31
CA LEU A 253 -13.29 10.59 25.52
C LEU A 253 -13.40 11.90 26.32
N GLU A 254 -12.53 12.88 26.08
CA GLU A 254 -12.65 14.24 26.63
C GLU A 254 -13.96 14.92 26.20
N ALA A 255 -14.60 14.44 25.12
CA ALA A 255 -15.91 14.91 24.70
C ALA A 255 -17.00 14.76 25.76
N SER A 256 -16.82 13.94 26.80
CA SER A 256 -17.78 13.78 27.90
C SER A 256 -18.25 15.10 28.52
N ASN A 257 -17.37 16.12 28.56
CA ASN A 257 -17.64 17.43 29.12
C ASN A 257 -17.64 18.56 28.07
N CYS A 258 -17.80 18.23 26.78
CA CYS A 258 -17.73 19.23 25.72
C CYS A 258 -18.88 20.25 25.81
N GLN A 259 -18.59 21.49 25.41
CA GLN A 259 -19.61 22.54 25.29
C GLN A 259 -20.47 22.26 24.04
N LEU A 260 -21.77 22.11 24.24
CA LEU A 260 -22.72 21.82 23.17
C LEU A 260 -23.39 23.10 22.67
N GLU A 261 -23.48 23.24 21.34
CA GLU A 261 -24.08 24.40 20.69
C GLU A 261 -24.93 23.95 19.49
N VAL A 262 -26.20 24.35 19.45
CA VAL A 262 -27.07 24.12 18.28
C VAL A 262 -26.83 25.24 17.26
N ARG A 263 -26.77 24.89 15.97
CA ARG A 263 -26.66 25.89 14.90
C ARG A 263 -28.04 26.30 14.43
N GLU A 264 -28.62 27.26 15.15
CA GLU A 264 -29.97 27.79 14.86
C GLU A 264 -30.11 28.35 13.44
N ASN A 265 -29.03 28.94 12.91
CA ASN A 265 -28.99 29.55 11.57
C ASN A 265 -28.92 28.52 10.42
N SER A 266 -28.81 27.22 10.70
CA SER A 266 -28.78 26.19 9.65
C SER A 266 -30.16 25.98 9.03
N ARG A 267 -30.23 25.71 7.73
CA ARG A 267 -31.48 25.32 7.04
C ARG A 267 -31.84 23.84 7.21
N GLN A 268 -30.94 23.02 7.78
CA GLN A 268 -31.20 21.59 7.97
C GLN A 268 -32.27 21.36 9.05
N ASN A 269 -33.02 20.25 8.89
CA ASN A 269 -33.96 19.76 9.89
C ASN A 269 -33.75 18.24 10.08
N PRO A 270 -33.31 17.79 11.27
CA PRO A 270 -33.05 18.58 12.47
C PRO A 270 -31.85 19.54 12.34
N LYS A 271 -31.81 20.59 13.16
CA LYS A 271 -30.71 21.57 13.20
C LYS A 271 -29.41 20.87 13.61
N PRO A 272 -28.28 21.08 12.91
CA PRO A 272 -27.03 20.46 13.29
C PRO A 272 -26.49 21.11 14.56
N GLY A 273 -25.57 20.43 15.22
CA GLY A 273 -24.95 20.94 16.43
C GLY A 273 -23.45 20.66 16.49
N TYR A 274 -22.79 21.35 17.39
CA TYR A 274 -21.38 21.17 17.69
C TYR A 274 -21.20 20.76 19.15
N GLY A 275 -20.16 19.96 19.40
CA GLY A 275 -19.58 19.75 20.72
C GLY A 275 -18.11 20.12 20.68
N TYR A 276 -17.70 21.19 21.36
CA TYR A 276 -16.32 21.66 21.32
C TYR A 276 -15.51 21.11 22.48
N VAL A 277 -14.37 20.52 22.16
CA VAL A 277 -13.38 20.06 23.13
C VAL A 277 -12.18 20.99 23.06
N ARG A 278 -11.83 21.59 24.19
CA ARG A 278 -10.77 22.59 24.31
C ARG A 278 -9.74 22.15 25.34
N ASP A 279 -8.51 22.60 25.18
CA ASP A 279 -7.48 22.45 26.20
C ASP A 279 -7.65 23.47 27.34
N ALA A 280 -6.77 23.39 28.35
CA ALA A 280 -6.80 24.29 29.50
C ALA A 280 -6.58 25.77 29.12
N ALA A 281 -5.97 26.05 27.98
CA ALA A 281 -5.78 27.40 27.44
C ALA A 281 -6.98 27.89 26.61
N GLY A 282 -8.04 27.07 26.49
CA GLY A 282 -9.23 27.37 25.71
C GLY A 282 -9.06 27.15 24.20
N GLN A 283 -7.92 26.65 23.74
CA GLN A 283 -7.70 26.36 22.33
C GLN A 283 -8.47 25.10 21.93
N LEU A 284 -9.03 25.11 20.71
CA LEU A 284 -9.81 23.98 20.22
C LEU A 284 -8.89 22.78 19.96
N LYS A 285 -9.18 21.65 20.61
CA LYS A 285 -8.54 20.36 20.31
C LYS A 285 -9.22 19.71 19.10
N TYR A 286 -10.55 19.63 19.13
CA TYR A 286 -11.41 19.17 18.04
C TYR A 286 -12.87 19.55 18.32
N ALA A 287 -13.72 19.42 17.31
CA ALA A 287 -15.16 19.55 17.45
C ALA A 287 -15.88 18.30 16.96
N LEU A 288 -16.83 17.83 17.77
CA LEU A 288 -17.89 16.96 17.30
C LEU A 288 -18.85 17.79 16.46
N TYR A 289 -19.17 17.33 15.24
CA TYR A 289 -20.23 17.92 14.43
C TYR A 289 -21.34 16.89 14.23
N PHE A 290 -22.50 17.19 14.81
CA PHE A 290 -23.72 16.40 14.68
C PHE A 290 -24.46 16.89 13.44
N ASP A 291 -24.34 16.15 12.33
CA ASP A 291 -24.90 16.53 11.04
C ASP A 291 -26.34 16.02 10.93
N GLY A 292 -27.31 16.95 11.00
CA GLY A 292 -28.74 16.66 10.90
C GLY A 292 -29.25 16.45 9.47
N GLY A 293 -28.36 16.40 8.47
CA GLY A 293 -28.72 16.11 7.08
C GLY A 293 -29.23 14.67 6.86
N THR A 294 -29.46 14.32 5.59
CA THR A 294 -30.06 13.03 5.18
C THR A 294 -29.35 11.80 5.74
N GLU A 295 -28.02 11.83 5.82
CA GLU A 295 -27.24 10.70 6.35
C GLU A 295 -27.30 10.59 7.88
N ARG A 296 -27.62 11.68 8.60
CA ARG A 296 -27.59 11.76 10.07
C ARG A 296 -26.32 11.13 10.66
N LYS A 297 -25.20 11.84 10.54
CA LYS A 297 -23.86 11.33 10.91
C LYS A 297 -23.14 12.22 11.91
N LEU A 298 -22.21 11.62 12.64
CA LEU A 298 -21.22 12.35 13.44
C LEU A 298 -19.96 12.54 12.60
N GLN A 299 -19.42 13.75 12.62
CA GLN A 299 -18.11 14.08 12.04
C GLN A 299 -17.17 14.57 13.14
N ILE A 300 -15.87 14.36 12.96
CA ILE A 300 -14.82 15.03 13.75
C ILE A 300 -14.23 16.14 12.90
N LYS A 301 -14.25 17.37 13.39
CA LYS A 301 -13.75 18.56 12.68
C LYS A 301 -12.59 19.20 13.42
N SER A 302 -11.65 19.74 12.66
CA SER A 302 -10.53 20.54 13.18
C SER A 302 -9.77 19.83 14.30
N LEU A 303 -9.59 18.51 14.18
CA LEU A 303 -8.82 17.76 15.15
C LEU A 303 -7.35 18.11 14.97
N ARG A 304 -6.75 18.71 15.99
CA ARG A 304 -5.34 19.07 16.03
C ARG A 304 -4.44 17.85 15.80
N LYS A 305 -3.61 17.87 14.74
CA LYS A 305 -2.70 16.76 14.41
C LYS A 305 -1.61 16.58 15.45
N ASP A 306 -1.16 17.66 16.09
CA ASP A 306 -0.14 17.63 17.16
C ASP A 306 -0.56 16.84 18.40
N LEU A 307 -1.86 16.57 18.56
CA LEU A 307 -2.41 15.71 19.62
C LEU A 307 -2.54 14.24 19.20
N CYS A 308 -2.13 13.91 17.98
CA CYS A 308 -2.20 12.57 17.39
C CYS A 308 -0.79 12.04 17.10
N LYS A 309 -0.67 10.71 16.88
CA LYS A 309 0.61 10.09 16.53
C LYS A 309 0.66 9.78 15.03
N VAL A 310 1.60 10.37 14.31
CA VAL A 310 1.89 9.98 12.93
C VAL A 310 2.79 8.75 12.97
N HIS A 311 2.31 7.61 12.46
CA HIS A 311 3.08 6.36 12.44
C HIS A 311 3.98 6.25 11.21
N ALA A 312 3.50 6.76 10.08
CA ALA A 312 4.24 6.70 8.83
C ALA A 312 3.72 7.72 7.81
N THR A 313 4.62 8.09 6.90
CA THR A 313 4.37 8.97 5.77
C THR A 313 4.90 8.31 4.50
N TRP A 314 4.11 8.35 3.44
CA TRP A 314 4.50 7.88 2.11
C TRP A 314 4.38 9.01 1.11
N ILE A 315 5.51 9.45 0.56
CA ILE A 315 5.56 10.44 -0.52
C ILE A 315 6.19 9.77 -1.74
N PHE A 316 5.54 9.83 -2.89
CA PHE A 316 6.06 9.28 -4.14
C PHE A 316 5.49 10.00 -5.36
N GLY A 317 6.23 10.00 -6.46
CA GLY A 317 5.84 10.69 -7.69
C GLY A 317 7.04 11.20 -8.48
N SER A 318 6.78 11.73 -9.67
CA SER A 318 7.81 12.33 -10.53
C SER A 318 8.07 13.77 -10.11
N THR A 319 9.29 14.07 -9.65
CA THR A 319 9.81 15.46 -9.56
C THR A 319 10.12 16.07 -10.94
N THR A 320 9.78 15.40 -12.05
CA THR A 320 9.99 15.90 -13.40
C THR A 320 8.69 16.53 -13.94
N PRO A 321 8.71 17.81 -14.36
CA PRO A 321 7.56 18.58 -14.84
C PRO A 321 6.73 17.93 -15.96
#